data_AF-A0A212J1U6-F1
#
_entry.id   AF-A0A212J1U6-F1
#
_cell.length_a   1.000
_cell.length_b   1.000
_cell.length_c   1.000
_cell.angle_alpha   90.00
_cell.angle_beta   90.00
_cell.angle_gamma   90.00
#
_symmetry.space_group_name_H-M   'P 1'
#
loop_
_entity.id
_entity.type
_entity.pdbx_description
1 polymer ?
#
loop_
_entity_poly.entity_id
_entity_poly.type
_entity_poly.pdbx_seq_one_letter_code
_entity_poly.pdbx_strand_id
1 'polypeptide(L)' 'MKKGLLAIALFCLINCVSAQDIQLVSPTKTGGKPLMEALNERQSHRSFEYKEMPAQTLSDLLWAAYGFNR' A
#
# COMPACT_ATOMS: atom_id res chain seq x y z
N MET A 1 0.16 -38.35 -24.75
CA MET A 1 1.42 -37.69 -24.32
C MET A 1 1.47 -36.21 -24.69
N LYS A 2 1.30 -35.82 -25.97
CA LYS A 2 1.35 -34.40 -26.40
C LYS A 2 0.28 -33.49 -25.76
N LYS A 3 -0.95 -34.00 -25.59
CA LYS A 3 -2.06 -33.26 -24.95
C LYS A 3 -1.82 -33.00 -23.45
N GLY A 4 -1.19 -33.94 -22.74
CA GLY A 4 -0.82 -33.78 -21.34
C GLY A 4 0.34 -32.80 -21.16
N LEU A 5 1.33 -32.83 -22.06
CA LEU A 5 2.43 -31.86 -22.07
C LEU A 5 1.92 -30.43 -22.33
N LEU A 6 0.96 -30.26 -23.25
CA LEU A 6 0.29 -28.99 -23.51
C LEU A 6 -0.49 -28.47 -22.29
N ALA A 7 -1.19 -29.36 -21.57
CA ALA A 7 -1.93 -28.98 -20.37
C ALA A 7 -1.00 -28.52 -19.23
N ILE A 8 0.14 -29.19 -19.05
CA ILE A 8 1.16 -28.81 -18.05
C ILE A 8 1.80 -27.46 -18.42
N ALA A 9 2.12 -27.23 -19.70
CA ALA A 9 2.67 -25.96 -20.15
C ALA A 9 1.69 -24.79 -19.94
N LEU A 10 0.40 -25.00 -20.19
CA LEU A 10 -0.65 -23.99 -19.97
C LEU A 10 -0.80 -23.66 -18.48
N PHE A 11 -0.72 -24.67 -17.59
CA PHE A 11 -0.81 -24.48 -16.15
C PHE A 11 0.39 -23.68 -15.59
N CYS A 12 1.60 -23.90 -16.10
CA CYS A 12 2.77 -23.12 -15.70
C CYS A 12 2.68 -21.64 -16.11
N LEU A 13 2.10 -21.33 -17.27
CA LEU A 13 1.94 -19.94 -17.75
C LEU A 13 0.94 -19.13 -16.90
N ILE A 14 -0.04 -19.79 -16.28
CA ILE A 14 -1.02 -19.12 -15.38
C ILE A 14 -0.36 -18.69 -14.07
N ASN A 15 0.62 -19.45 -13.59
CA ASN A 15 1.26 -19.21 -12.29
C ASN A 15 2.45 -18.24 -12.35
N CYS A 16 2.94 -17.87 -13.54
CA CYS A 16 4.07 -16.93 -13.68
C CYS A 16 3.68 -15.45 -13.70
N VAL A 17 2.39 -15.11 -13.59
CA VAL A 17 1.88 -13.74 -13.70
C VAL A 17 1.27 -13.28 -12.37
N SER A 18 2.10 -13.06 -11.35
CA SER A 18 1.62 -12.31 -10.18
C SER A 18 2.72 -11.48 -9.52
N ALA A 19 2.99 -10.33 -10.13
CA ALA A 19 3.41 -9.14 -9.42
C ALA A 19 2.30 -8.11 -9.62
N GLN A 20 1.21 -8.22 -8.85
CA GLN A 20 0.13 -7.25 -8.90
C GLN A 20 0.49 -6.04 -8.04
N ASP A 21 0.19 -4.85 -8.56
CA ASP A 21 0.33 -3.62 -7.79
C ASP A 21 -0.64 -3.63 -6.60
N ILE A 22 -0.20 -3.06 -5.47
CA ILE A 22 -1.09 -2.83 -4.33
C ILE A 22 -1.91 -1.58 -4.64
N GLN A 23 -3.19 -1.78 -4.97
CA GLN A 23 -4.11 -0.67 -5.16
C GLN A 23 -4.49 -0.07 -3.80
N LEU A 24 -4.00 1.14 -3.53
CA LEU A 24 -4.35 1.88 -2.31
C LEU A 24 -5.77 2.45 -2.40
N VAL A 25 -6.42 2.61 -1.24
CA VAL A 25 -7.65 3.40 -1.12
C VAL A 25 -7.38 4.86 -1.42
N SER A 26 -8.39 5.65 -1.80
CA SER A 26 -8.20 7.09 -2.01
C SER A 26 -7.82 7.80 -0.70
N PRO A 27 -6.85 8.73 -0.72
CA PRO A 27 -6.45 9.43 0.49
C PRO A 27 -7.52 10.43 0.94
N THR A 28 -7.66 10.61 2.25
CA THR A 28 -8.52 11.64 2.85
C THR A 28 -7.79 12.97 2.87
N LYS A 29 -8.29 13.96 2.11
CA LYS A 29 -7.62 15.26 1.92
C LYS A 29 -8.19 16.40 2.79
N THR A 30 -9.15 16.10 3.67
CA THR A 30 -9.85 17.08 4.49
C THR A 30 -9.88 16.65 5.95
N GLY A 31 -10.04 17.62 6.86
CA GLY A 31 -9.97 17.38 8.31
C GLY A 31 -8.53 17.23 8.80
N GLY A 32 -8.34 16.39 9.84
CA GLY A 32 -7.03 16.14 10.45
C GLY A 32 -6.65 17.13 11.55
N LYS A 33 -5.44 16.94 12.10
CA LYS A 33 -4.89 17.78 13.16
C LYS A 33 -4.47 19.16 12.59
N PRO A 34 -4.79 20.27 13.27
CA PRO A 34 -4.28 21.59 12.89
C PRO A 34 -2.75 21.61 12.74
N LEU A 35 -2.26 22.29 11.70
CA LEU A 35 -0.84 22.31 11.34
C LEU A 35 0.07 22.64 12.54
N MET A 36 -0.27 23.69 13.30
CA MET A 36 0.56 24.14 14.41
C MET A 36 0.59 23.13 15.58
N GLU A 37 -0.49 22.38 15.78
CA GLU A 37 -0.53 21.32 16.79
C GLU A 37 0.36 20.14 16.36
N ALA A 38 0.28 19.73 15.09
CA ALA A 38 1.12 18.67 14.54
C ALA A 38 2.62 19.01 14.61
N LEU A 39 2.99 20.26 14.33
CA LEU A 39 4.37 20.73 14.44
C LEU A 39 4.86 20.74 15.89
N ASN A 40 4.02 21.16 16.84
CA ASN A 40 4.36 21.21 18.25
C ASN A 40 4.58 19.81 18.85
N GLU A 41 3.80 18.82 18.42
CA GLU A 41 3.90 17.43 18.90
C GLU A 41 4.95 16.58 18.14
N ARG A 42 5.56 17.10 17.08
CA ARG A 42 6.48 16.33 16.23
C ARG A 42 7.70 15.87 17.03
N GLN A 43 7.86 14.55 17.10
CA GLN A 43 8.96 13.87 17.79
C GLN A 43 9.36 12.58 17.07
N SER A 44 10.52 12.03 17.40
CA SER A 44 11.01 10.76 16.85
C SER A 44 10.73 9.61 17.81
N HIS A 45 9.99 8.59 17.35
CA HIS A 45 9.75 7.36 18.09
C HIS A 45 10.65 6.23 17.57
N ARG A 46 11.11 5.34 18.46
CA ARG A 46 11.93 4.17 18.12
C ARG A 46 11.35 2.83 18.61
N SER A 47 10.14 2.87 19.16
CA SER A 47 9.40 1.71 19.64
C SER A 47 8.07 1.65 18.90
N PHE A 48 7.71 0.48 18.38
CA PHE A 48 6.54 0.29 17.53
C PHE A 48 5.75 -0.95 17.97
N GLU A 49 4.44 -0.93 17.79
CA GLU A 49 3.58 -2.09 17.99
C GLU A 49 3.69 -3.05 16.79
N TYR A 50 3.68 -4.36 17.05
CA TYR A 50 3.60 -5.38 16.01
C TYR A 50 2.14 -5.59 15.60
N LYS A 51 1.58 -4.61 14.89
CA LYS A 51 0.24 -4.66 14.32
C LYS A 51 0.24 -4.17 12.88
N GLU A 52 -0.70 -4.68 12.09
CA GLU A 52 -0.91 -4.20 10.74
C GLU A 52 -1.41 -2.74 10.75
N MET A 53 -0.92 -1.94 9.79
CA MET A 53 -1.37 -0.57 9.60
C MET A 53 -2.70 -0.58 8.82
N PRO A 54 -3.73 0.18 9.24
CA PRO A 54 -4.95 0.31 8.45
C PRO A 54 -4.66 0.82 7.04
N ALA A 55 -5.32 0.24 6.03
CA ALA A 55 -5.11 0.60 4.62
C ALA A 55 -5.30 2.09 4.33
N GLN A 56 -6.26 2.74 5.01
CA GLN A 56 -6.48 4.18 4.92
C GLN A 56 -5.28 4.99 5.45
N THR A 57 -4.76 4.61 6.62
CA THR A 57 -3.58 5.27 7.22
C THR A 57 -2.37 5.17 6.32
N LEU A 58 -2.14 4.01 5.69
CA LEU A 58 -1.04 3.85 4.73
C LEU A 58 -1.21 4.74 3.49
N SER A 59 -2.42 4.80 2.93
CA SER A 59 -2.71 5.66 1.77
C SER A 59 -2.51 7.14 2.10
N ASP A 60 -3.08 7.61 3.21
CA ASP A 60 -2.97 8.99 3.66
C ASP A 60 -1.51 9.37 3.93
N LEU A 61 -0.74 8.48 4.55
CA LEU A 61 0.68 8.69 4.85
C LEU A 61 1.52 8.85 3.57
N LEU A 62 1.35 7.95 2.60
CA LEU A 62 2.09 7.99 1.35
C LEU A 62 1.72 9.21 0.51
N TRP A 63 0.44 9.58 0.49
CA TRP A 63 -0.01 10.82 -0.16
C TRP A 63 0.52 12.07 0.54
N ALA A 64 0.51 12.12 1.87
CA ALA A 64 1.06 13.25 2.62
C ALA A 64 2.59 13.41 2.42
N ALA A 65 3.31 12.30 2.24
CA ALA A 65 4.75 12.30 2.02
C ALA A 65 5.15 12.77 0.61
N TYR A 66 4.47 12.26 -0.44
CA TYR A 66 4.83 12.56 -1.83
C TYR A 66 3.68 12.34 -2.84
N GLY A 67 2.44 12.64 -2.45
CA GLY A 67 1.27 12.50 -3.31
C GLY A 67 1.08 13.67 -4.29
N PHE A 68 0.36 13.40 -5.38
CA PHE A 68 -0.08 14.44 -6.32
C PHE A 68 -1.30 15.20 -5.79
N ASN A 69 -1.22 16.54 -5.81
CA ASN A 69 -2.22 17.45 -5.20
C ASN A 69 -2.95 18.37 -6.18
N ARG A 70 -2.62 18.28 -7.48
CA ARG A 70 -3.11 19.18 -8.54
C ARG A 70 -4.44 18.71 -9.13
#